data_AF-A0A7X5FPY9-F1
#
_entry.id   AF-A0A7X5FPY9-F1
#
_cell.length_a   1.000
_cell.length_b   1.000
_cell.length_c   1.000
_cell.angle_alpha   90.00
_cell.angle_beta   90.00
_cell.angle_gamma   90.00
#
_symmetry.space_group_name_H-M   'P 1'
#
loop_
_entity.id
_entity.type
_entity.pdbx_description
1 polymer ?
#
loop_
_entity_poly.entity_id
_entity_poly.type
_entity_poly.pdbx_seq_one_letter_code
_entity_poly.pdbx_strand_id
1 'polypeptide(L)'
;MFKRLLKYEVLKDGAFYDRDTYENIFHDPDSRLGKKLNTFIVICVILSVGVLIIETVQGLPYSWYLNLFFADALVSIIFLLEYLYRFLRSKSKLLFPFKAFNIIDLLSFAPFFLMFFFPALSGLAILKVLRLLRIMRLFEVSAHSPIALGFLKTIREYHKEYKAIFSIFMSLLIIISSFVYYVEFPVNPTFSSIPQSLWWGFVTMSTVGYGDMVPVTAIGKVFGVLLILLGPVLLAVISSITILVFMDVAESQKITDSKICRTCKTRNSEHANFCLNCGEQHFTDIISPEHIRTPLKGFMKKLFGR
;
A
#
# COMPACT_ATOMS: atom_id res chain seq x y z
N MET A 1 -10.13 -17.62 -19.56
CA MET A 1 -9.60 -16.81 -20.68
C MET A 1 -8.93 -15.52 -20.18
N PHE A 2 -9.59 -14.71 -19.34
CA PHE A 2 -9.05 -13.48 -18.74
C PHE A 2 -7.75 -13.65 -17.89
N LYS A 3 -7.63 -14.76 -17.13
CA LYS A 3 -6.40 -15.10 -16.39
C LYS A 3 -5.19 -15.47 -17.27
N ARG A 4 -5.42 -15.93 -18.51
CA ARG A 4 -4.34 -16.26 -19.45
C ARG A 4 -3.82 -15.02 -20.17
N LEU A 5 -4.67 -14.01 -20.40
CA LEU A 5 -4.27 -12.73 -21.00
C LEU A 5 -3.41 -11.91 -20.02
N LEU A 6 -3.77 -11.86 -18.73
CA LEU A 6 -2.97 -11.17 -17.71
C LEU A 6 -1.63 -11.86 -17.40
N LYS A 7 -1.57 -13.20 -17.48
CA LYS A 7 -0.30 -13.93 -17.37
C LYS A 7 0.59 -13.71 -18.60
N TYR A 8 -0.01 -13.37 -19.74
CA TYR A 8 0.72 -13.04 -20.97
C TYR A 8 1.23 -11.59 -20.99
N GLU A 9 0.53 -10.63 -20.37
CA GLU A 9 1.03 -9.26 -20.21
C GLU A 9 2.26 -9.21 -19.30
N VAL A 10 2.24 -9.89 -18.14
CA VAL A 10 3.37 -9.91 -17.20
C VAL A 10 4.62 -10.62 -17.79
N LEU A 11 4.44 -11.54 -18.75
CA LEU A 11 5.56 -12.21 -19.44
C LEU A 11 6.07 -11.44 -20.65
N LYS A 12 5.33 -10.44 -21.15
CA LYS A 12 5.76 -9.59 -22.28
C LYS A 12 6.64 -8.42 -21.85
N ASP A 13 6.68 -8.10 -20.56
CA ASP A 13 7.62 -7.11 -20.00
C ASP A 13 9.08 -7.60 -20.00
N GLY A 14 9.34 -8.83 -20.49
CA GLY A 14 10.66 -9.30 -20.88
C GLY A 14 11.10 -8.91 -22.30
N ALA A 15 10.28 -8.18 -23.07
CA ALA A 15 10.57 -7.81 -24.46
C ALA A 15 10.75 -6.29 -24.61
N PHE A 16 11.97 -5.90 -24.99
CA PHE A 16 12.38 -4.54 -25.36
C PHE A 16 12.32 -3.49 -24.25
N TYR A 17 13.44 -3.34 -23.54
CA TYR A 17 13.82 -2.09 -22.89
C TYR A 17 14.14 -1.07 -24.01
N ASP A 18 13.11 -0.50 -24.62
CA ASP A 18 13.26 0.63 -25.52
C ASP A 18 13.74 1.83 -24.68
N ARG A 19 14.95 2.34 -24.98
CA ARG A 19 15.62 3.39 -24.18
C ARG A 19 14.82 4.69 -24.10
N ASP A 20 13.78 4.85 -24.93
CA ASP A 20 13.09 6.13 -25.14
C ASP A 20 11.69 6.23 -24.48
N THR A 21 11.26 5.21 -23.72
CA THR A 21 9.95 5.26 -23.06
C THR A 21 10.05 6.02 -21.72
N TYR A 22 9.19 7.01 -21.48
CA TYR A 22 9.10 7.78 -20.22
C TYR A 22 9.07 6.89 -18.95
N GLU A 23 8.49 5.68 -19.07
CA GLU A 23 8.52 4.63 -18.03
C GLU A 23 9.96 4.31 -17.58
N ASN A 24 10.95 4.29 -18.47
CA ASN A 24 12.33 3.92 -18.13
C ASN A 24 13.12 5.04 -17.42
N ILE A 25 12.85 6.33 -17.66
CA ILE A 25 13.62 7.41 -17.00
C ILE A 25 13.26 7.53 -15.50
N PHE A 26 11.99 7.26 -15.17
CA PHE A 26 11.48 7.33 -13.80
C PHE A 26 11.58 5.99 -13.06
N HIS A 27 11.38 4.86 -13.75
CA HIS A 27 11.47 3.53 -13.13
C HIS A 27 12.88 2.95 -13.14
N ASP A 28 13.86 3.55 -13.83
CA ASP A 28 15.26 3.14 -13.69
C ASP A 28 15.81 3.61 -12.34
N PRO A 29 15.99 2.69 -11.37
CA PRO A 29 16.45 3.01 -10.02
C PRO A 29 17.91 3.47 -10.00
N ASP A 30 18.62 3.48 -11.14
CA ASP A 30 20.01 3.95 -11.24
C ASP A 30 20.15 5.30 -11.93
N SER A 31 19.07 5.86 -12.49
CA SER A 31 19.10 7.17 -13.14
C SER A 31 19.19 8.30 -12.10
N ARG A 32 20.29 9.08 -12.16
CA ARG A 32 20.50 10.22 -11.25
C ARG A 32 19.40 11.28 -11.39
N LEU A 33 18.79 11.39 -12.58
CA LEU A 33 17.72 12.33 -12.88
C LEU A 33 16.39 11.87 -12.26
N GLY A 34 16.03 10.60 -12.41
CA GLY A 34 14.83 10.01 -11.80
C GLY A 34 14.84 10.11 -10.28
N LYS A 35 15.98 9.82 -9.63
CA LYS A 35 16.15 10.00 -8.18
C LYS A 35 15.89 11.43 -7.72
N LYS A 36 16.48 12.42 -8.43
CA LYS A 36 16.30 13.84 -8.10
C LYS A 36 14.86 14.28 -8.26
N LEU A 37 14.21 13.86 -9.35
CA LEU A 37 12.83 14.21 -9.64
C LEU A 37 11.85 13.57 -8.66
N ASN A 38 12.03 12.29 -8.32
CA ASN A 38 11.22 11.63 -7.30
C ASN A 38 11.41 12.28 -5.92
N THR A 39 12.66 12.61 -5.55
CA THR A 39 12.93 13.34 -4.29
C THR A 39 12.24 14.70 -4.27
N PHE A 40 12.27 15.41 -5.41
CA PHE A 40 11.58 16.69 -5.56
C PHE A 40 10.05 16.55 -5.39
N ILE A 41 9.43 15.55 -6.00
CA ILE A 41 7.99 15.28 -5.85
C ILE A 41 7.64 14.98 -4.40
N VAL A 42 8.44 14.15 -3.71
CA VAL A 42 8.24 13.86 -2.29
C VAL A 42 8.30 15.14 -1.44
N ILE A 43 9.24 16.04 -1.73
CA ILE A 43 9.31 17.35 -1.07
C ILE A 43 8.04 18.18 -1.35
N CYS A 44 7.58 18.23 -2.59
CA CYS A 44 6.33 18.91 -2.95
C CYS A 44 5.12 18.34 -2.21
N VAL A 45 5.00 17.00 -2.10
CA VAL A 45 3.95 16.33 -1.33
C VAL A 45 4.01 16.73 0.14
N ILE A 46 5.20 16.70 0.76
CA ILE A 46 5.37 17.08 2.18
C ILE A 46 4.99 18.54 2.41
N LEU A 47 5.50 19.46 1.59
CA LEU A 47 5.18 20.89 1.68
C LEU A 47 3.67 21.11 1.55
N SER A 48 3.06 20.40 0.62
CA SER A 48 1.66 20.52 0.36
C SER A 48 0.76 19.97 1.48
N VAL A 49 1.16 18.85 2.09
CA VAL A 49 0.48 18.34 3.29
C VAL A 49 0.66 19.32 4.45
N GLY A 50 1.82 19.97 4.56
CA GLY A 50 2.04 21.06 5.49
C GLY A 50 1.07 22.23 5.27
N VAL A 51 0.88 22.67 4.02
CA VAL A 51 -0.12 23.69 3.67
C VAL A 51 -1.52 23.27 4.11
N LEU A 52 -1.92 22.01 3.82
CA LEU A 52 -3.21 21.46 4.24
C LEU A 52 -3.39 21.51 5.75
N ILE A 53 -2.38 21.10 6.52
CA ILE A 53 -2.43 21.09 7.99
C ILE A 53 -2.56 22.52 8.52
N ILE A 54 -1.75 23.46 8.02
CA ILE A 54 -1.79 24.87 8.46
C ILE A 54 -3.13 25.51 8.12
N GLU A 55 -3.71 25.22 6.95
CA GLU A 55 -5.04 25.71 6.54
C GLU A 55 -6.15 25.31 7.54
N THR A 56 -5.98 24.21 8.28
CA THR A 56 -6.96 23.79 9.30
C THR A 56 -6.92 24.59 10.61
N VAL A 57 -5.86 25.39 10.83
CA VAL A 57 -5.70 26.21 12.03
C VAL A 57 -6.69 27.37 12.02
N GLN A 58 -7.52 27.47 13.05
CA GLN A 58 -8.47 28.56 13.21
C GLN A 58 -7.76 29.86 13.64
N GLY A 59 -8.22 31.00 13.13
CA GLY A 59 -7.73 32.33 13.54
C GLY A 59 -6.49 32.83 12.79
N LEU A 60 -6.10 32.21 11.66
CA LEU A 60 -5.00 32.71 10.84
C LEU A 60 -5.30 34.10 10.25
N PRO A 61 -4.30 34.99 10.13
CA PRO A 61 -4.45 36.26 9.43
C PRO A 61 -4.82 36.06 7.96
N TYR A 62 -5.55 37.01 7.37
CA TYR A 62 -5.96 36.94 5.96
C TYR A 62 -4.79 36.76 4.98
N SER A 63 -3.63 37.39 5.26
CA SER A 63 -2.41 37.25 4.45
C SER A 63 -1.89 35.81 4.39
N TRP A 64 -2.06 35.03 5.46
CA TRP A 64 -1.66 33.63 5.48
C TRP A 64 -2.55 32.78 4.56
N TYR A 65 -3.86 33.00 4.55
CA TYR A 65 -4.75 32.29 3.64
C TYR A 65 -4.39 32.52 2.17
N LEU A 66 -4.03 33.75 1.80
CA LEU A 66 -3.57 34.07 0.45
C LEU A 66 -2.26 33.35 0.12
N ASN A 67 -1.27 33.40 1.01
CA ASN A 67 0.02 32.72 0.79
C ASN A 67 -0.14 31.19 0.68
N LEU A 68 -0.97 30.60 1.54
CA LEU A 68 -1.28 29.16 1.51
C LEU A 68 -2.03 28.78 0.24
N PHE A 69 -2.96 29.62 -0.23
CA PHE A 69 -3.64 29.43 -1.50
C PHE A 69 -2.66 29.43 -2.68
N PHE A 70 -1.74 30.40 -2.75
CA PHE A 70 -0.72 30.44 -3.80
C PHE A 70 0.24 29.25 -3.72
N ALA A 71 0.59 28.80 -2.50
CA ALA A 71 1.41 27.62 -2.31
C ALA A 71 0.71 26.34 -2.79
N ASP A 72 -0.57 26.13 -2.43
CA ASP A 72 -1.35 24.97 -2.91
C ASP A 72 -1.57 25.02 -4.43
N ALA A 73 -1.76 26.22 -4.98
CA ALA A 73 -1.84 26.44 -6.43
C ALA A 73 -0.55 26.03 -7.13
N LEU A 74 0.60 26.49 -6.62
CA LEU A 74 1.91 26.18 -7.20
C LEU A 74 2.16 24.68 -7.22
N VAL A 75 1.93 23.98 -6.10
CA VAL A 75 2.11 22.52 -6.02
C VAL A 75 1.13 21.79 -6.92
N SER A 76 -0.14 22.20 -6.95
CA SER A 76 -1.16 21.59 -7.81
C SER A 76 -0.85 21.76 -9.30
N ILE A 77 -0.27 22.90 -9.71
CA ILE A 77 0.20 23.13 -11.07
C ILE A 77 1.39 22.22 -11.41
N ILE A 78 2.34 22.04 -10.48
CA ILE A 78 3.47 21.13 -10.68
C ILE A 78 2.96 19.70 -10.94
N PHE A 79 2.04 19.18 -10.12
CA PHE A 79 1.47 17.85 -10.30
C PHE A 79 0.62 17.73 -11.57
N LEU A 80 -0.12 18.78 -11.94
CA LEU A 80 -0.84 18.81 -13.22
C LEU A 80 0.12 18.70 -14.41
N LEU A 81 1.22 19.46 -14.41
CA LEU A 81 2.21 19.44 -15.49
C LEU A 81 2.90 18.08 -15.58
N GLU A 82 3.25 17.48 -14.45
CA GLU A 82 3.79 16.13 -14.39
C GLU A 82 2.79 15.10 -14.95
N TYR A 83 1.54 15.14 -14.49
CA TYR A 83 0.49 14.24 -14.95
C TYR A 83 0.24 14.40 -16.46
N LEU A 84 0.23 15.63 -16.97
CA LEU A 84 0.08 15.89 -18.39
C LEU A 84 1.27 15.37 -19.20
N TYR A 85 2.49 15.56 -18.71
CA TYR A 85 3.69 15.02 -19.35
C TYR A 85 3.62 13.48 -19.47
N ARG A 86 3.21 12.81 -18.39
CA ARG A 86 2.95 11.35 -18.36
C ARG A 86 1.86 10.94 -19.35
N PHE A 87 0.74 11.64 -19.31
CA PHE A 87 -0.39 11.39 -20.19
C PHE A 87 0.02 11.51 -21.65
N LEU A 88 0.76 12.56 -22.03
CA LEU A 88 1.25 12.82 -23.39
C LEU A 88 2.29 11.79 -23.87
N ARG A 89 3.08 11.19 -22.97
CA ARG A 89 4.03 10.12 -23.30
C ARG A 89 3.46 8.71 -23.24
N SER A 90 2.27 8.52 -22.63
CA SER A 90 1.65 7.21 -22.53
C SER A 90 1.19 6.64 -23.89
N LYS A 91 1.35 5.32 -24.08
CA LYS A 91 0.94 4.62 -25.31
C LYS A 91 -0.59 4.57 -25.48
N SER A 92 -1.34 4.45 -24.38
CA SER A 92 -2.80 4.30 -24.37
C SER A 92 -3.49 5.46 -23.64
N LYS A 93 -3.90 6.51 -24.38
CA LYS A 93 -4.49 7.73 -23.78
C LYS A 93 -5.79 7.46 -23.02
N LEU A 94 -6.67 6.63 -23.56
CA LEU A 94 -7.98 6.36 -22.96
C LEU A 94 -7.88 5.54 -21.68
N LEU A 95 -6.93 4.59 -21.61
CA LEU A 95 -6.77 3.72 -20.45
C LEU A 95 -5.91 4.37 -19.35
N PHE A 96 -5.05 5.34 -19.72
CA PHE A 96 -4.15 6.00 -18.79
C PHE A 96 -4.84 6.55 -17.54
N PRO A 97 -5.89 7.41 -17.62
CA PRO A 97 -6.50 7.99 -16.42
C PRO A 97 -7.21 6.97 -15.52
N PHE A 98 -7.51 5.76 -16.02
CA PHE A 98 -8.19 4.72 -15.25
C PHE A 98 -7.23 3.72 -14.57
N LYS A 99 -5.91 3.89 -14.73
CA LYS A 99 -4.92 3.11 -13.96
C LYS A 99 -4.90 3.59 -12.51
N ALA A 100 -4.83 2.67 -11.54
CA ALA A 100 -4.95 2.97 -10.11
C ALA A 100 -4.03 4.10 -9.61
N PHE A 101 -2.75 4.12 -10.00
CA PHE A 101 -1.82 5.17 -9.60
C PHE A 101 -2.09 6.51 -10.29
N ASN A 102 -2.51 6.49 -11.55
CA ASN A 102 -2.86 7.71 -12.28
C ASN A 102 -4.16 8.33 -11.74
N ILE A 103 -5.08 7.53 -11.18
CA ILE A 103 -6.25 8.04 -10.45
C ILE A 103 -5.79 8.80 -9.19
N ILE A 104 -4.80 8.27 -8.47
CA ILE A 104 -4.25 8.93 -7.28
C ILE A 104 -3.63 10.29 -7.67
N ASP A 105 -2.81 10.32 -8.73
CA ASP A 105 -2.24 11.57 -9.25
C ASP A 105 -3.34 12.56 -9.66
N LEU A 106 -4.38 12.10 -10.37
CA LEU A 106 -5.51 12.96 -10.77
C LEU A 106 -6.23 13.53 -9.54
N LEU A 107 -6.50 12.71 -8.53
CA LEU A 107 -7.15 13.14 -7.28
C LEU A 107 -6.26 14.04 -6.43
N SER A 108 -4.94 14.03 -6.62
CA SER A 108 -4.00 14.82 -5.83
C SER A 108 -4.11 16.32 -6.12
N PHE A 109 -4.29 16.70 -7.40
CA PHE A 109 -4.41 18.10 -7.83
C PHE A 109 -5.83 18.51 -8.24
N ALA A 110 -6.72 17.59 -8.61
CA ALA A 110 -8.07 17.92 -9.08
C ALA A 110 -8.90 18.79 -8.10
N PRO A 111 -8.87 18.58 -6.77
CA PRO A 111 -9.65 19.41 -5.85
C PRO A 111 -9.36 20.90 -5.95
N PHE A 112 -8.09 21.28 -6.15
CA PHE A 112 -7.69 22.68 -6.31
C PHE A 112 -8.34 23.31 -7.55
N PHE A 113 -8.18 22.66 -8.71
CA PHE A 113 -8.73 23.18 -9.96
C PHE A 113 -10.26 23.17 -9.99
N LEU A 114 -10.90 22.15 -9.40
CA LEU A 114 -12.36 22.13 -9.27
C LEU A 114 -12.89 23.32 -8.47
N MET A 115 -12.23 23.68 -7.37
CA MET A 115 -12.63 24.85 -6.57
C MET A 115 -12.31 26.17 -7.25
N PHE A 116 -11.19 26.24 -7.96
CA PHE A 116 -10.77 27.43 -8.71
C PHE A 116 -11.71 27.74 -9.87
N PHE A 117 -12.06 26.76 -10.70
CA PHE A 117 -12.94 26.96 -11.86
C PHE A 117 -14.42 26.99 -11.51
N PHE A 118 -14.83 26.36 -10.40
CA PHE A 118 -16.22 26.34 -9.96
C PHE A 118 -16.42 26.87 -8.52
N PRO A 119 -16.13 28.16 -8.25
CA PRO A 119 -16.24 28.72 -6.89
C PRO A 119 -17.67 28.66 -6.34
N ALA A 120 -18.68 28.75 -7.22
CA ALA A 120 -20.10 28.68 -6.87
C ALA A 120 -20.48 27.35 -6.20
N LEU A 121 -19.74 26.28 -6.47
CA LEU A 121 -20.01 24.97 -5.89
C LEU A 121 -19.46 24.85 -4.45
N SER A 122 -18.59 25.75 -4.00
CA SER A 122 -17.90 25.68 -2.69
C SER A 122 -18.80 25.61 -1.46
N GLY A 123 -20.06 26.03 -1.58
CA GLY A 123 -21.09 25.90 -0.53
C GLY A 123 -21.62 24.47 -0.34
N LEU A 124 -21.40 23.58 -1.31
CA LEU A 124 -21.88 22.19 -1.25
C LEU A 124 -21.03 21.38 -0.26
N ALA A 125 -21.71 20.67 0.64
CA ALA A 125 -21.06 19.78 1.62
C ALA A 125 -20.12 18.76 0.96
N ILE A 126 -20.45 18.31 -0.26
CA ILE A 126 -19.64 17.36 -1.02
C ILE A 126 -18.26 17.91 -1.40
N LEU A 127 -18.15 19.23 -1.65
CA LEU A 127 -16.88 19.86 -1.96
C LEU A 127 -16.02 20.13 -0.73
N LYS A 128 -16.64 20.23 0.45
CA LYS A 128 -15.88 20.21 1.72
C LYS A 128 -15.14 18.88 1.88
N VAL A 129 -15.75 17.77 1.48
CA VAL A 129 -15.10 16.45 1.46
C VAL A 129 -14.03 16.37 0.37
N LEU A 130 -14.21 17.02 -0.80
CA LEU A 130 -13.15 17.07 -1.81
C LEU A 130 -11.86 17.76 -1.32
N ARG A 131 -11.94 18.68 -0.36
CA ARG A 131 -10.73 19.25 0.29
C ARG A 131 -9.91 18.18 1.01
N LEU A 132 -10.57 17.15 1.54
CA LEU A 132 -9.92 16.01 2.20
C LEU A 132 -9.28 15.06 1.19
N LEU A 133 -9.81 14.97 -0.04
CA LEU A 133 -9.17 14.16 -1.10
C LEU A 133 -7.76 14.65 -1.44
N ARG A 134 -7.41 15.90 -1.09
CA ARG A 134 -6.02 16.39 -1.18
C ARG A 134 -5.06 15.51 -0.37
N ILE A 135 -5.50 14.82 0.70
CA ILE A 135 -4.70 13.85 1.44
C ILE A 135 -4.21 12.69 0.57
N MET A 136 -4.90 12.42 -0.55
CA MET A 136 -4.50 11.39 -1.49
C MET A 136 -3.12 11.63 -2.09
N ARG A 137 -2.62 12.88 -2.09
CA ARG A 137 -1.24 13.20 -2.52
C ARG A 137 -0.17 12.50 -1.67
N LEU A 138 -0.48 12.06 -0.45
CA LEU A 138 0.42 11.19 0.34
C LEU A 138 0.66 9.83 -0.33
N PHE A 139 -0.32 9.30 -1.04
CA PHE A 139 -0.17 8.01 -1.74
C PHE A 139 0.69 8.13 -3.00
N GLU A 140 0.95 9.34 -3.50
CA GLU A 140 1.85 9.59 -4.64
C GLU A 140 3.28 9.15 -4.33
N VAL A 141 3.73 9.35 -3.08
CA VAL A 141 5.03 8.83 -2.59
C VAL A 141 5.07 7.30 -2.68
N SER A 142 3.94 6.65 -2.43
CA SER A 142 3.81 5.20 -2.50
C SER A 142 3.69 4.71 -3.94
N ALA A 143 3.05 5.46 -4.85
CA ALA A 143 2.86 5.06 -6.24
C ALA A 143 4.17 4.80 -7.00
N HIS A 144 5.24 5.48 -6.59
CA HIS A 144 6.55 5.43 -7.25
C HIS A 144 7.59 4.60 -6.48
N SER A 145 7.21 4.05 -5.33
CA SER A 145 8.13 3.28 -4.51
C SER A 145 8.16 1.80 -4.94
N PRO A 146 9.33 1.24 -5.28
CA PRO A 146 9.48 -0.20 -5.50
C PRO A 146 8.96 -1.04 -4.34
N ILE A 147 9.07 -0.51 -3.11
CA ILE A 147 8.58 -1.14 -1.88
C ILE A 147 7.06 -1.27 -1.90
N ALA A 148 6.35 -0.21 -2.29
CA ALA A 148 4.89 -0.21 -2.33
C ALA A 148 4.34 -1.09 -3.46
N LEU A 149 5.00 -1.12 -4.61
CA LEU A 149 4.66 -2.05 -5.70
C LEU A 149 4.89 -3.50 -5.30
N GLY A 150 6.01 -3.78 -4.62
CA GLY A 150 6.29 -5.07 -4.02
C GLY A 150 5.19 -5.47 -3.04
N PHE A 151 4.84 -4.58 -2.12
CA PHE A 151 3.78 -4.79 -1.14
C PHE A 151 2.39 -5.02 -1.75
N LEU A 152 2.03 -4.33 -2.83
CA LEU A 152 0.75 -4.57 -3.52
C LEU A 152 0.73 -5.91 -4.26
N LYS A 153 1.87 -6.30 -4.86
CA LYS A 153 2.03 -7.63 -5.47
C LYS A 153 1.89 -8.72 -4.40
N THR A 154 2.53 -8.53 -3.25
CA THR A 154 2.40 -9.37 -2.06
C THR A 154 0.94 -9.53 -1.64
N ILE A 155 0.22 -8.44 -1.43
CA ILE A 155 -1.19 -8.50 -1.01
C ILE A 155 -2.00 -9.30 -2.03
N ARG A 156 -1.77 -9.07 -3.33
CA ARG A 156 -2.49 -9.79 -4.39
C ARG A 156 -2.19 -11.28 -4.40
N GLU A 157 -0.94 -11.66 -4.18
CA GLU A 157 -0.52 -13.06 -4.18
C GLU A 157 -1.04 -13.81 -2.95
N TYR A 158 -0.93 -13.18 -1.78
CA TYR A 158 -1.29 -13.75 -0.47
C TYR A 158 -2.66 -13.30 0.05
N HIS A 159 -3.53 -12.79 -0.83
CA HIS A 159 -4.82 -12.22 -0.44
C HIS A 159 -5.72 -13.24 0.28
N LYS A 160 -5.57 -14.53 -0.02
CA LYS A 160 -6.40 -15.58 0.59
C LYS A 160 -6.00 -15.82 2.03
N GLU A 161 -4.71 -15.83 2.31
CA GLU A 161 -4.10 -15.98 3.62
C GLU A 161 -4.49 -14.80 4.50
N TYR A 162 -4.28 -13.57 4.02
CA TYR A 162 -4.71 -12.35 4.73
C TYR A 162 -6.22 -12.35 4.98
N LYS A 163 -7.04 -12.72 3.98
CA LYS A 163 -8.49 -12.79 4.12
C LYS A 163 -8.92 -13.83 5.15
N ALA A 164 -8.30 -15.02 5.16
CA ALA A 164 -8.63 -16.08 6.11
C ALA A 164 -8.31 -15.65 7.55
N ILE A 165 -7.11 -15.13 7.78
CA ILE A 165 -6.68 -14.65 9.10
C ILE A 165 -7.57 -13.51 9.57
N PHE A 166 -7.75 -12.48 8.73
CA PHE A 166 -8.61 -11.35 9.05
C PHE A 166 -10.04 -11.81 9.40
N SER A 167 -10.60 -12.75 8.63
CA SER A 167 -11.93 -13.30 8.91
C SER A 167 -12.00 -13.99 10.27
N ILE A 168 -11.01 -14.82 10.62
CA ILE A 168 -10.99 -15.55 11.90
C ILE A 168 -10.94 -14.56 13.07
N PHE A 169 -10.03 -13.59 13.03
CA PHE A 169 -9.88 -12.61 14.11
C PHE A 169 -11.08 -11.66 14.21
N MET A 170 -11.65 -11.23 13.09
CA MET A 170 -12.88 -10.43 13.10
C MET A 170 -14.06 -11.22 13.68
N SER A 171 -14.22 -12.49 13.33
CA SER A 171 -15.26 -13.35 13.91
C SER A 171 -15.07 -13.51 15.41
N LEU A 172 -13.85 -13.79 15.89
CA LEU A 172 -13.54 -13.90 17.32
C LEU A 172 -13.80 -12.58 18.05
N LEU A 173 -13.38 -11.45 17.49
CA LEU A 173 -13.62 -10.13 18.06
C LEU A 173 -15.12 -9.87 18.19
N ILE A 174 -15.93 -10.19 17.17
CA ILE A 174 -17.38 -10.00 17.22
C ILE A 174 -18.03 -10.90 18.26
N ILE A 175 -17.64 -12.19 18.31
CA ILE A 175 -18.18 -13.15 19.28
C ILE A 175 -17.86 -12.73 20.71
N ILE A 176 -16.58 -12.43 21.00
CA ILE A 176 -16.14 -12.05 22.34
C ILE A 176 -16.77 -10.73 22.76
N SER A 177 -16.78 -9.72 21.90
CA SER A 177 -17.37 -8.41 22.23
C SER A 177 -18.88 -8.51 22.47
N SER A 178 -19.59 -9.35 21.70
CA SER A 178 -21.02 -9.60 21.90
C SER A 178 -21.28 -10.35 23.21
N PHE A 179 -20.41 -11.29 23.58
CA PHE A 179 -20.53 -12.01 24.84
C PHE A 179 -20.29 -11.08 26.05
N VAL A 180 -19.22 -10.28 25.99
CA VAL A 180 -18.90 -9.30 27.03
C VAL A 180 -20.03 -8.28 27.17
N TYR A 181 -20.65 -7.83 26.08
CA TYR A 181 -21.86 -7.00 26.13
C TYR A 181 -22.95 -7.61 27.02
N TYR A 182 -23.38 -8.86 26.77
CA TYR A 182 -24.48 -9.47 27.52
C TYR A 182 -24.15 -9.67 29.01
N VAL A 183 -22.88 -9.90 29.33
CA VAL A 183 -22.43 -10.09 30.71
C VAL A 183 -22.28 -8.75 31.45
N GLU A 184 -21.82 -7.71 30.76
CA GLU A 184 -21.53 -6.40 31.36
C GLU A 184 -22.73 -5.45 31.36
N PHE A 185 -23.61 -5.49 30.35
CA PHE A 185 -24.75 -4.58 30.21
C PHE A 185 -25.60 -4.41 31.49
N PRO A 186 -25.90 -5.46 32.28
CA PRO A 186 -26.71 -5.31 33.49
C PRO A 186 -26.05 -4.51 34.62
N VAL A 187 -24.71 -4.43 34.64
CA VAL A 187 -23.94 -3.84 35.76
C VAL A 187 -23.04 -2.69 35.33
N ASN A 188 -22.83 -2.51 34.04
CA ASN A 188 -21.88 -1.58 33.47
C ASN A 188 -22.52 -0.77 32.33
N PRO A 189 -22.90 0.50 32.57
CA PRO A 189 -23.58 1.31 31.57
C PRO A 189 -22.71 1.66 30.37
N THR A 190 -21.38 1.51 30.45
CA THR A 190 -20.49 1.77 29.31
C THR A 190 -20.67 0.74 28.21
N PHE A 191 -21.14 -0.47 28.53
CA PHE A 191 -21.45 -1.52 27.56
C PHE A 191 -22.92 -1.42 27.11
N SER A 192 -23.32 -0.29 26.52
CA SER A 192 -24.74 -0.04 26.19
C SER A 192 -25.25 -0.75 24.94
N SER A 193 -24.35 -1.21 24.06
CA SER A 193 -24.71 -1.93 22.84
C SER A 193 -23.57 -2.83 22.35
N ILE A 194 -23.87 -3.77 21.46
CA ILE A 194 -22.86 -4.62 20.81
C ILE A 194 -21.84 -3.78 20.01
N PRO A 195 -22.23 -2.79 19.18
CA PRO A 195 -21.26 -1.92 18.51
C PRO A 195 -20.32 -1.15 19.46
N GLN A 196 -20.83 -0.70 20.60
CA GLN A 196 -19.99 -0.05 21.60
C GLN A 196 -19.02 -1.05 22.26
N SER A 197 -19.46 -2.29 22.47
CA SER A 197 -18.60 -3.37 22.96
C SER A 197 -17.55 -3.79 21.93
N LEU A 198 -17.87 -3.69 20.63
CA LEU A 198 -16.90 -3.88 19.53
C LEU A 198 -15.82 -2.80 19.55
N TRP A 199 -16.17 -1.54 19.85
CA TRP A 199 -15.17 -0.47 20.04
C TRP A 199 -14.17 -0.85 21.15
N TRP A 200 -14.67 -1.24 22.33
CA TRP A 200 -13.82 -1.78 23.40
C TRP A 200 -12.96 -2.95 22.94
N GLY A 201 -13.55 -3.87 22.16
CA GLY A 201 -12.86 -5.03 21.62
C GLY A 201 -11.71 -4.65 20.68
N PHE A 202 -11.92 -3.68 19.78
CA PHE A 202 -10.87 -3.16 18.91
C PHE A 202 -9.75 -2.48 19.70
N VAL A 203 -10.09 -1.63 20.67
CA VAL A 203 -9.12 -0.92 21.52
C VAL A 203 -8.28 -1.89 22.35
N THR A 204 -8.90 -2.96 22.86
CA THR A 204 -8.23 -4.00 23.66
C THR A 204 -7.37 -4.91 22.78
N MET A 205 -7.91 -5.42 21.67
CA MET A 205 -7.19 -6.31 20.75
C MET A 205 -6.03 -5.59 20.05
N SER A 206 -6.15 -4.30 19.79
CA SER A 206 -5.04 -3.49 19.23
C SER A 206 -4.01 -3.08 20.27
N THR A 207 -4.16 -3.47 21.54
CA THR A 207 -3.27 -3.12 22.66
C THR A 207 -3.22 -1.63 23.01
N VAL A 208 -4.14 -0.81 22.47
CA VAL A 208 -4.21 0.64 22.73
C VAL A 208 -4.68 0.92 24.16
N GLY A 209 -5.78 0.29 24.57
CA GLY A 209 -6.26 0.35 25.95
C GLY A 209 -6.54 1.75 26.50
N TYR A 210 -7.39 2.54 25.85
CA TYR A 210 -7.74 3.90 26.31
C TYR A 210 -8.29 3.97 27.76
N GLY A 211 -8.90 2.89 28.24
CA GLY A 211 -9.45 2.81 29.59
C GLY A 211 -10.82 3.51 29.76
N ASP A 212 -11.43 3.95 28.66
CA ASP A 212 -12.78 4.53 28.59
C ASP A 212 -13.88 3.48 28.84
N MET A 213 -13.61 2.22 28.54
CA MET A 213 -14.49 1.07 28.79
C MET A 213 -13.68 -0.10 29.34
N VAL A 214 -14.12 -0.69 30.46
CA VAL A 214 -13.44 -1.84 31.09
C VAL A 214 -14.47 -2.79 31.68
N PRO A 215 -14.38 -4.12 31.42
CA PRO A 215 -15.30 -5.08 32.03
C PRO A 215 -15.07 -5.18 33.54
N VAL A 216 -16.15 -5.12 34.31
CA VAL A 216 -16.10 -5.16 35.79
C VAL A 216 -16.41 -6.55 36.34
N THR A 217 -17.19 -7.35 35.61
CA THR A 217 -17.56 -8.70 36.04
C THR A 217 -16.40 -9.69 35.94
N ALA A 218 -16.41 -10.74 36.77
CA ALA A 218 -15.39 -11.79 36.71
C ALA A 218 -15.36 -12.48 35.33
N ILE A 219 -16.54 -12.80 34.78
CA ILE A 219 -16.68 -13.45 33.48
C ILE A 219 -16.22 -12.49 32.36
N GLY A 220 -16.65 -11.23 32.38
CA GLY A 220 -16.21 -10.22 31.41
C GLY A 220 -14.69 -10.04 31.41
N LYS A 221 -14.05 -10.06 32.58
CA LYS A 221 -12.59 -10.03 32.71
C LYS A 221 -11.90 -11.27 32.12
N VAL A 222 -12.45 -12.47 32.29
CA VAL A 222 -11.90 -13.70 31.66
C VAL A 222 -11.89 -13.55 30.13
N PHE A 223 -13.00 -13.10 29.54
CA PHE A 223 -13.06 -12.84 28.11
C PHE A 223 -12.17 -11.67 27.67
N GLY A 224 -12.01 -10.67 28.52
CA GLY A 224 -11.04 -9.59 28.35
C GLY A 224 -9.60 -10.10 28.25
N VAL A 225 -9.19 -11.01 29.14
CA VAL A 225 -7.85 -11.63 29.10
C VAL A 225 -7.65 -12.42 27.80
N LEU A 226 -8.65 -13.19 27.36
CA LEU A 226 -8.58 -13.90 26.08
C LEU A 226 -8.36 -12.92 24.91
N LEU A 227 -9.07 -11.79 24.90
CA LEU A 227 -8.94 -10.79 23.85
C LEU A 227 -7.58 -10.08 23.87
N ILE A 228 -7.04 -9.80 25.07
CA ILE A 228 -5.70 -9.25 25.26
C ILE A 228 -4.64 -10.20 24.69
N LEU A 229 -4.78 -11.51 24.86
CA LEU A 229 -3.85 -12.49 24.29
C LEU A 229 -3.98 -12.62 22.77
N LEU A 230 -5.19 -12.52 22.22
CA LEU A 230 -5.43 -12.61 20.77
C LEU A 230 -4.81 -11.45 19.98
N GLY A 231 -4.77 -10.24 20.57
CA GLY A 231 -4.24 -9.04 19.92
C GLY A 231 -2.80 -9.18 19.39
N PRO A 232 -1.82 -9.44 20.26
CA PRO A 232 -0.43 -9.65 19.86
C PRO A 232 -0.26 -10.81 18.87
N VAL A 233 -1.08 -11.87 18.95
CA VAL A 233 -1.03 -12.99 18.00
C VAL A 233 -1.42 -12.53 16.59
N LEU A 234 -2.48 -11.73 16.44
CA LEU A 234 -2.88 -11.15 15.16
C LEU A 234 -1.75 -10.31 14.55
N LEU A 235 -1.16 -9.42 15.35
CA LEU A 235 -0.07 -8.55 14.90
C LEU A 235 1.15 -9.39 14.47
N ALA A 236 1.54 -10.38 15.27
CA ALA A 236 2.65 -11.27 14.95
C ALA A 236 2.42 -12.04 13.64
N VAL A 237 1.21 -12.54 13.41
CA VAL A 237 0.85 -13.26 12.19
C VAL A 237 0.90 -12.34 10.96
N ILE A 238 0.31 -11.15 11.02
CA ILE A 238 0.34 -10.17 9.91
C ILE A 238 1.78 -9.77 9.59
N SER A 239 2.58 -9.45 10.61
CA SER A 239 3.99 -9.11 10.45
C SER A 239 4.79 -10.26 9.85
N SER A 240 4.58 -11.49 10.31
CA SER A 240 5.29 -12.67 9.81
C SER A 240 5.02 -12.93 8.33
N ILE A 241 3.76 -12.83 7.89
CA ILE A 241 3.41 -12.98 6.47
C ILE A 241 4.06 -11.86 5.67
N THR A 242 4.00 -10.63 6.15
CA THR A 242 4.62 -9.48 5.47
C THR A 242 6.13 -9.69 5.30
N ILE A 243 6.84 -10.13 6.34
CA ILE A 243 8.28 -10.42 6.31
C ILE A 243 8.61 -11.51 5.29
N LEU A 244 7.88 -12.64 5.33
CA LEU A 244 8.08 -13.75 4.40
C LEU A 244 8.00 -13.27 2.95
N VAL A 245 7.09 -12.35 2.66
CA VAL A 245 6.91 -11.89 1.29
C VAL A 245 7.97 -10.87 0.90
N PHE A 246 8.39 -9.98 1.80
CA PHE A 246 9.54 -9.12 1.52
C PHE A 246 10.81 -9.94 1.25
N MET A 247 11.01 -11.05 1.95
CA MET A 247 12.10 -11.98 1.68
C MET A 247 11.98 -12.62 0.29
N ASP A 248 10.79 -13.10 -0.10
CA ASP A 248 10.54 -13.68 -1.42
C ASP A 248 10.75 -12.65 -2.56
N VAL A 249 10.35 -11.40 -2.35
CA VAL A 249 10.61 -10.31 -3.30
C VAL A 249 12.11 -10.01 -3.40
N ALA A 250 12.83 -9.94 -2.27
CA ALA A 250 14.27 -9.71 -2.27
C ALA A 250 15.06 -10.85 -2.93
N GLU A 251 14.62 -12.10 -2.72
CA GLU A 251 15.23 -13.27 -3.33
C GLU A 251 14.97 -13.34 -4.85
N SER A 252 13.74 -13.08 -5.29
CA SER A 252 13.40 -13.03 -6.71
C SER A 252 14.14 -11.92 -7.47
N GLN A 253 14.46 -10.79 -6.83
CA GLN A 253 15.33 -9.77 -7.41
C GLN A 253 16.76 -10.28 -7.62
N LYS A 254 17.37 -10.94 -6.61
CA LYS A 254 18.72 -11.52 -6.75
C LYS A 254 18.80 -12.54 -7.89
N ILE A 255 17.78 -13.39 -8.01
CA ILE A 255 17.69 -14.35 -9.12
C ILE A 255 17.60 -13.59 -10.44
N THR A 256 16.78 -12.55 -10.54
CA THR A 256 16.65 -11.75 -11.77
C THR A 256 17.97 -11.06 -12.16
N ASP A 257 18.68 -10.48 -11.21
CA ASP A 257 19.95 -9.79 -11.46
C ASP A 257 21.08 -10.75 -11.85
N SER A 258 21.07 -11.96 -11.27
CA SER A 258 22.02 -13.01 -11.65
C SER A 258 21.88 -13.48 -13.11
N LYS A 259 20.74 -13.20 -13.77
CA LYS A 259 20.47 -13.58 -15.17
C LYS A 259 20.93 -12.53 -16.19
N ILE A 260 21.49 -11.40 -15.71
CA ILE A 260 22.16 -10.41 -16.55
C ILE A 260 23.59 -10.90 -16.80
N CYS A 261 23.94 -11.14 -18.07
CA CYS A 261 25.28 -11.58 -18.43
C CYS A 261 26.33 -10.53 -18.02
N ARG A 262 27.38 -10.92 -17.30
CA ARG A 262 28.44 -9.99 -16.86
C ARG A 262 29.27 -9.45 -18.03
N THR A 263 29.44 -10.25 -19.07
CA THR A 263 30.26 -9.92 -20.25
C THR A 263 29.54 -8.95 -21.18
N CYS A 264 28.34 -9.32 -21.67
CA CYS A 264 27.64 -8.54 -22.69
C CYS A 264 26.38 -7.81 -22.17
N LYS A 265 26.06 -7.90 -20.87
CA LYS A 265 24.89 -7.28 -20.21
C LYS A 265 23.53 -7.68 -20.78
N THR A 266 23.48 -8.74 -21.61
CA THR A 266 22.23 -9.28 -22.12
C THR A 266 21.49 -10.02 -21.00
N ARG A 267 20.19 -9.74 -20.84
CA ARG A 267 19.30 -10.48 -19.95
C ARG A 267 18.92 -11.81 -20.60
N ASN A 268 19.10 -12.91 -19.89
CA ASN A 268 18.84 -14.25 -20.40
C ASN A 268 17.56 -14.84 -19.79
N SER A 269 16.99 -15.86 -20.44
CA SER A 269 15.81 -16.55 -19.94
C SER A 269 16.10 -17.27 -18.62
N GLU A 270 15.06 -17.52 -17.83
CA GLU A 270 15.16 -18.09 -16.48
C GLU A 270 15.94 -19.43 -16.45
N HIS A 271 15.81 -20.23 -17.52
CA HIS A 271 16.43 -21.55 -17.68
C HIS A 271 17.69 -21.55 -18.58
N ALA A 272 18.23 -20.39 -18.94
CA ALA A 272 19.43 -20.31 -19.77
C ALA A 272 20.71 -20.65 -18.97
N ASN A 273 21.40 -21.72 -19.36
CA ASN A 273 22.72 -22.08 -18.81
C ASN A 273 23.87 -21.26 -19.41
N PHE A 274 23.66 -20.72 -20.61
CA PHE A 274 24.61 -19.89 -21.35
C PHE A 274 23.95 -18.58 -21.75
N CYS A 275 24.73 -17.52 -21.92
CA CYS A 275 24.21 -16.29 -22.47
C CYS A 275 23.80 -16.47 -23.93
N LEU A 276 22.54 -16.13 -24.26
CA LEU A 276 21.98 -16.27 -25.61
C LEU A 276 22.65 -15.37 -26.66
N ASN A 277 23.42 -14.36 -26.23
CA ASN A 277 24.09 -13.41 -27.12
C ASN A 277 25.59 -13.69 -27.26
N CYS A 278 26.31 -13.88 -26.15
CA CYS A 278 27.78 -14.04 -26.18
C CYS A 278 28.29 -15.43 -25.82
N GLY A 279 27.41 -16.37 -25.44
CA GLY A 279 27.80 -17.74 -25.09
C GLY A 279 28.46 -17.92 -23.71
N GLU A 280 28.69 -16.85 -22.95
CA GLU A 280 29.26 -16.91 -21.60
C GLU A 280 28.44 -17.83 -20.68
N GLN A 281 29.10 -18.72 -19.94
CA GLN A 281 28.44 -19.60 -18.99
C GLN A 281 27.99 -18.81 -17.75
N HIS A 282 26.71 -18.90 -17.40
CA HIS A 282 26.25 -18.35 -16.12
C HIS A 282 26.68 -19.30 -15.01
N PHE A 283 27.39 -18.79 -13.99
CA PHE A 283 27.77 -19.60 -12.82
C PHE A 283 26.51 -20.24 -12.22
N THR A 284 26.47 -21.57 -12.23
CA THR A 284 25.38 -22.43 -11.79
C THR A 284 25.30 -22.54 -10.26
N ASP A 285 25.31 -21.42 -9.54
CA ASP A 285 25.13 -21.41 -8.08
C ASP A 285 23.69 -21.03 -7.65
N ILE A 286 22.73 -21.11 -8.56
CA ILE A 286 21.31 -20.93 -8.21
C ILE A 286 20.75 -22.29 -7.83
N ILE A 287 20.73 -22.51 -6.52
CA ILE A 287 19.89 -23.44 -5.76
C ILE A 287 18.61 -23.77 -6.55
N SER A 288 18.41 -25.04 -6.86
CA SER A 288 17.21 -25.49 -7.56
C SER A 288 15.95 -25.08 -6.76
N PRO A 289 14.88 -24.60 -7.42
CA PRO A 289 13.63 -24.21 -6.73
C PRO A 289 12.98 -25.33 -5.93
N GLU A 290 13.40 -26.59 -6.14
CA GLU A 290 12.92 -27.75 -5.40
C GLU A 290 13.34 -27.73 -3.92
N HIS A 291 14.45 -27.07 -3.56
CA HIS A 291 14.91 -27.02 -2.17
C HIS A 291 14.17 -25.99 -1.29
N ILE A 292 13.45 -25.02 -1.89
CA ILE A 292 12.81 -23.90 -1.16
C ILE A 292 11.33 -24.19 -0.86
N ARG A 293 10.66 -25.07 -1.60
CA ARG A 293 9.25 -25.44 -1.34
C ARG A 293 9.07 -26.51 -0.25
N THR A 294 10.14 -27.16 0.17
CA THR A 294 10.13 -28.23 1.18
C THR A 294 9.86 -27.78 2.62
N PRO A 295 10.31 -26.60 3.12
CA PRO A 295 10.09 -26.26 4.53
C PRO A 295 8.63 -25.94 4.83
N LEU A 296 7.94 -25.18 3.97
CA LEU A 296 6.56 -24.73 4.25
C LEU A 296 5.54 -25.87 4.14
N LYS A 297 5.67 -26.75 3.14
CA LYS A 297 4.82 -27.95 3.03
C LYS A 297 5.11 -28.95 4.15
N GLY A 298 6.37 -29.12 4.56
CA GLY A 298 6.74 -29.97 5.69
C GLY A 298 6.24 -29.43 7.03
N PHE A 299 6.31 -28.11 7.22
CA PHE A 299 5.85 -27.41 8.42
C PHE A 299 4.32 -27.41 8.53
N MET A 300 3.60 -27.10 7.44
CA MET A 300 2.14 -27.19 7.39
C MET A 300 1.63 -28.62 7.56
N LYS A 301 2.32 -29.62 7.02
CA LYS A 301 1.99 -31.05 7.21
C LYS A 301 2.30 -31.54 8.64
N LYS A 302 3.26 -30.92 9.35
CA LYS A 302 3.51 -31.18 10.78
C LYS A 302 2.53 -30.47 11.71
N LEU A 303 2.03 -29.29 11.34
CA LEU A 303 1.08 -28.50 12.15
C LEU A 303 -0.39 -28.88 11.95
N PHE A 304 -0.76 -29.29 10.74
CA PHE A 304 -2.16 -29.56 10.36
C PHE A 304 -2.38 -30.99 9.83
N GLY A 305 -1.40 -31.89 9.99
CA GLY A 305 -1.48 -33.27 9.53
C GLY A 305 -2.31 -34.18 10.42
N ARG A 306 -3.64 -34.17 10.20
CA ARG A 306 -4.37 -35.39 9.81
C ARG A 306 -4.92 -35.15 8.41
#